data_AF-A0AAN9GSK8-F1
#
_entry.id   AF-A0AAN9GSK8-F1
#
_cell.length_a   1.000
_cell.length_b   1.000
_cell.length_c   1.000
_cell.angle_alpha   90.00
_cell.angle_beta   90.00
_cell.angle_gamma   90.00
#
_symmetry.space_group_name_H-M   'P 1'
#
loop_
_entity.id
_entity.type
_entity.pdbx_description
1 polymer ?
#
loop_
_entity_poly.entity_id
_entity_poly.type
_entity_poly.pdbx_seq_one_letter_code
_entity_poly.pdbx_strand_id
1 'polypeptide(L)'
;MKIALVTIFLLMLLTGINARVQPQKNFDLQRFAGKWYRVGLAYDSPGFVPYRTRLTVSMGVVEPQENGDVNMTMWSLKSSGCQRTVYVYEKTSVPGVFSYYSTRHRRVKDVTVVETNYTEYALVLKHQKINKEFTQVSLYGRTKRLRADVMEKFRAYAAARGFSKESILTPPAAGKAEDC
;
A
#
# COMPACT_ATOMS: atom_id res chain seq x y z
N MET A 1 15.50 1.86 -43.17
CA MET A 1 15.87 1.81 -41.73
C MET A 1 15.09 2.78 -40.83
N LYS A 2 14.64 3.96 -41.29
CA LYS A 2 13.86 4.91 -40.46
C LYS A 2 12.44 4.43 -40.10
N ILE A 3 11.78 3.70 -41.02
CA ILE A 3 10.39 3.21 -40.83
C ILE A 3 10.31 2.11 -39.74
N ALA A 4 11.36 1.28 -39.62
CA ALA A 4 11.45 0.25 -38.57
C ALA A 4 11.63 0.86 -37.17
N LEU A 5 12.38 1.96 -37.05
CA LEU A 5 12.57 2.67 -35.77
C LEU A 5 11.28 3.37 -35.31
N VAL A 6 10.53 3.97 -36.23
CA VAL A 6 9.24 4.63 -35.92
C VAL A 6 8.19 3.61 -35.49
N THR A 7 8.16 2.42 -36.10
CA THR A 7 7.22 1.34 -35.73
C THR A 7 7.58 0.71 -34.38
N ILE A 8 8.87 0.52 -34.06
CA ILE A 8 9.31 0.06 -32.73
C ILE A 8 8.96 1.09 -31.63
N PHE A 9 9.10 2.39 -31.92
CA PHE A 9 8.73 3.45 -30.97
C PHE A 9 7.21 3.53 -30.77
N LEU A 10 6.43 3.30 -31.83
CA LEU A 10 4.95 3.24 -31.77
C LEU A 10 4.46 2.00 -31.01
N LEU A 11 5.16 0.87 -31.11
CA LEU A 11 4.90 -0.35 -30.32
C LEU A 11 5.24 -0.18 -28.83
N MET A 12 6.28 0.59 -28.48
CA MET A 12 6.57 0.95 -27.08
C MET A 12 5.55 1.96 -26.50
N LEU A 13 4.96 2.81 -27.34
CA LEU A 13 3.84 3.67 -26.95
C LEU A 13 2.52 2.90 -26.73
N LEU A 14 2.39 1.69 -27.30
CA LEU A 14 1.24 0.80 -27.12
C LEU A 14 1.33 -0.10 -25.89
N THR A 15 2.48 -0.17 -25.20
CA THR A 15 2.58 -0.90 -23.91
C THR A 15 2.01 -0.14 -22.72
N GLY A 16 1.27 0.95 -22.95
CA GLY A 16 0.37 1.57 -21.97
C GLY A 16 -0.86 0.71 -21.64
N ILE A 17 -0.79 -0.61 -21.79
CA ILE A 17 -1.77 -1.52 -21.23
C ILE A 17 -1.72 -1.28 -19.72
N ASN A 18 -2.84 -0.87 -19.14
CA ASN A 18 -3.07 -0.92 -17.69
C ASN A 18 -2.85 -2.36 -17.24
N ALA A 19 -1.58 -2.75 -17.02
CA ALA A 19 -1.23 -4.08 -16.58
C ALA A 19 -1.93 -4.25 -15.23
N ARG A 20 -2.90 -5.17 -15.21
CA ARG A 20 -3.59 -5.55 -13.98
C ARG A 20 -2.51 -5.92 -12.97
N VAL A 21 -2.54 -5.28 -11.81
CA VAL A 21 -1.51 -5.49 -10.80
C VAL A 21 -1.57 -6.93 -10.34
N GLN A 22 -0.46 -7.64 -10.53
CA GLN A 22 -0.33 -9.02 -10.12
C GLN A 22 -0.03 -9.06 -8.62
N PRO A 23 -0.74 -9.88 -7.83
CA PRO A 23 -0.40 -10.08 -6.43
C PRO A 23 0.92 -10.84 -6.30
N GLN A 24 1.48 -10.82 -5.09
CA GLN A 24 2.61 -11.65 -4.68
C GLN A 24 2.36 -13.11 -5.10
N LYS A 25 3.29 -13.66 -5.89
CA LYS A 25 3.22 -15.06 -6.30
C LYS A 25 3.26 -15.97 -5.07
N ASN A 26 2.40 -16.98 -5.06
CA ASN A 26 2.26 -17.95 -3.97
C ASN A 26 2.05 -17.27 -2.61
N PHE A 27 1.20 -16.24 -2.57
CA PHE A 27 0.92 -15.51 -1.34
C PHE A 27 0.42 -16.45 -0.23
N ASP A 28 1.15 -16.45 0.89
CA ASP A 28 0.83 -17.19 2.10
C ASP A 28 0.36 -16.21 3.18
N LEU A 29 -0.94 -16.29 3.50
CA LEU A 29 -1.56 -15.42 4.49
C LEU A 29 -1.05 -15.66 5.91
N GLN A 30 -0.70 -16.90 6.26
CA GLN A 30 -0.23 -17.24 7.61
C GLN A 30 1.17 -16.64 7.85
N ARG A 31 2.05 -16.70 6.85
CA ARG A 31 3.35 -16.02 6.91
C ARG A 31 3.23 -14.50 6.91
N PHE A 32 2.16 -13.96 6.32
CA PHE A 32 1.88 -12.53 6.29
C PHE A 32 1.31 -12.00 7.62
N ALA A 33 0.81 -12.87 8.48
CA ALA A 33 0.19 -12.49 9.76
C ALA A 33 1.15 -11.75 10.70
N GLY A 34 0.56 -11.15 11.73
CA GLY A 34 1.27 -10.50 12.83
C GLY A 34 1.55 -9.02 12.58
N LYS A 35 2.56 -8.51 13.29
CA LYS A 35 2.85 -7.08 13.40
C LYS A 35 3.54 -6.51 12.15
N TRP A 36 3.12 -5.33 11.74
CA TRP A 36 3.67 -4.53 10.66
C TRP A 36 3.66 -3.05 11.03
N TYR A 37 4.62 -2.28 10.52
CA TYR A 37 4.67 -0.83 10.61
C TYR A 37 4.49 -0.22 9.23
N ARG A 38 3.52 0.68 9.04
CA ARG A 38 3.42 1.44 7.79
C ARG A 38 4.49 2.53 7.80
N VAL A 39 5.56 2.31 7.06
CA VAL A 39 6.75 3.18 6.99
C VAL A 39 6.81 4.01 5.71
N GLY A 40 5.93 3.76 4.75
CA GLY A 40 5.76 4.57 3.56
C GLY A 40 4.31 4.61 3.11
N LEU A 41 3.89 5.75 2.55
CA LEU A 41 2.55 5.94 1.99
C LEU A 41 2.61 6.86 0.77
N ALA A 42 2.15 6.39 -0.38
CA ALA A 42 1.82 7.22 -1.52
C ALA A 42 0.30 7.42 -1.56
N TYR A 43 -0.16 8.66 -1.37
CA TYR A 43 -1.59 8.98 -1.36
C TYR A 43 -1.85 10.46 -1.69
N ASP A 44 -2.74 10.72 -2.64
CA ASP A 44 -2.95 12.04 -3.24
C ASP A 44 -4.41 12.53 -3.15
N SER A 45 -5.20 11.96 -2.24
CA SER A 45 -6.58 12.41 -2.02
C SER A 45 -6.61 13.87 -1.57
N PRO A 46 -7.43 14.74 -2.20
CA PRO A 46 -7.58 16.13 -1.78
C PRO A 46 -7.91 16.30 -0.29
N GLY A 47 -8.71 15.40 0.28
CA GLY A 47 -9.05 15.41 1.70
C GLY A 47 -7.89 14.97 2.63
N PHE A 48 -6.85 14.34 2.09
CA PHE A 48 -5.65 13.92 2.83
C PHE A 48 -4.49 14.91 2.68
N VAL A 49 -4.34 15.56 1.52
CA VAL A 49 -3.20 16.46 1.22
C VAL A 49 -2.92 17.49 2.34
N PRO A 50 -3.93 18.18 2.93
CA PRO A 50 -3.69 19.13 4.03
C PRO A 50 -3.09 18.52 5.30
N TYR A 51 -3.22 17.20 5.48
CA TYR A 51 -2.81 16.47 6.69
C TYR A 51 -1.57 15.62 6.48
N ARG A 52 -1.00 15.56 5.28
CA ARG A 52 0.11 14.67 4.94
C ARG A 52 1.36 14.88 5.80
N THR A 53 1.59 16.11 6.25
CA THR A 53 2.72 16.48 7.14
C THR A 53 2.55 15.98 8.58
N ARG A 54 1.33 15.59 8.96
CA ARG A 54 1.00 15.04 10.28
C ARG A 54 1.09 13.51 10.30
N LEU A 55 1.38 12.89 9.16
CA LEU A 55 1.50 11.44 9.05
C LEU A 55 2.72 10.97 9.85
N THR A 56 2.51 10.01 10.73
CA THR A 56 3.56 9.28 11.45
C THR A 56 3.54 7.81 11.04
N VAL A 57 4.65 7.10 11.30
CA VAL A 57 4.67 5.65 11.24
C VAL A 57 3.58 5.11 12.17
N SER A 58 2.77 4.21 11.64
CA SER A 58 1.64 3.60 12.34
C SER A 58 1.85 2.09 12.44
N MET A 59 1.60 1.50 13.60
CA MET A 59 1.61 0.05 13.78
C MET A 59 0.28 -0.59 13.35
N GLY A 60 0.33 -1.81 12.82
CA GLY A 60 -0.84 -2.65 12.64
C GLY A 60 -0.55 -4.13 12.83
N VAL A 61 -1.58 -4.89 13.19
CA VAL A 61 -1.54 -6.35 13.35
C VAL A 61 -2.51 -6.96 12.37
N VAL A 62 -2.02 -7.93 11.60
CA VAL A 62 -2.78 -8.72 10.62
C VAL A 62 -3.17 -10.04 11.28
N GLU A 63 -4.47 -10.31 11.36
CA GLU A 63 -5.04 -11.49 12.01
C GLU A 63 -5.88 -12.28 10.98
N PRO A 64 -5.32 -13.35 10.40
CA PRO A 64 -6.08 -14.26 9.54
C PRO A 64 -7.26 -14.89 10.29
N GLN A 65 -8.40 -14.99 9.63
CA GLN A 65 -9.61 -15.64 10.14
C GLN A 65 -9.75 -17.05 9.54
N GLU A 66 -10.51 -17.92 10.20
CA GLU A 66 -10.72 -19.31 9.74
C GLU A 66 -11.33 -19.39 8.34
N ASN A 67 -12.21 -18.44 8.00
CA ASN A 67 -12.83 -18.35 6.69
C ASN A 67 -11.88 -17.81 5.60
N GLY A 68 -10.66 -17.40 5.95
CA GLY A 68 -9.65 -16.82 5.07
C GLY A 68 -9.69 -15.30 4.94
N ASP A 69 -10.64 -14.63 5.61
CA ASP A 69 -10.65 -13.18 5.74
C ASP A 69 -9.54 -12.70 6.68
N VAL A 70 -9.37 -11.39 6.77
CA VAL A 70 -8.34 -10.76 7.58
C VAL A 70 -8.93 -9.60 8.38
N ASN A 71 -8.71 -9.64 9.69
CA ASN A 71 -8.85 -8.46 10.52
C ASN A 71 -7.50 -7.76 10.61
N MET A 72 -7.46 -6.47 10.26
CA MET A 72 -6.28 -5.63 10.46
C MET A 72 -6.61 -4.55 11.46
N THR A 73 -6.00 -4.64 12.65
CA THR A 73 -6.07 -3.55 13.61
C THR A 73 -4.89 -2.61 13.37
N MET A 74 -5.16 -1.31 13.22
CA MET A 74 -4.14 -0.25 13.10
C MET A 74 -4.22 0.71 14.28
N TRP A 75 -3.06 1.14 14.74
CA TRP A 75 -2.88 2.20 15.73
C TRP A 75 -2.17 3.37 15.06
N SER A 76 -2.69 4.58 15.24
CA SER A 76 -2.10 5.78 14.65
C SER A 76 -2.19 6.93 15.62
N LEU A 77 -1.08 7.67 15.76
CA LEU A 77 -1.04 8.86 16.58
C LEU A 77 -1.81 10.00 15.89
N LYS A 78 -2.78 10.57 16.60
CA LYS A 78 -3.49 11.81 16.21
C LYS A 78 -3.33 12.86 17.31
N SER A 79 -3.82 14.07 17.04
CA SER A 79 -3.86 15.15 18.04
C SER A 79 -4.67 14.77 19.29
N SER A 80 -5.65 13.88 19.14
CA SER A 80 -6.46 13.34 20.24
C SER A 80 -5.84 12.13 20.95
N GLY A 81 -4.59 11.78 20.64
CA GLY A 81 -3.92 10.58 21.17
C GLY A 81 -3.92 9.40 20.20
N CYS A 82 -3.69 8.19 20.72
CA CYS A 82 -3.61 6.97 19.93
C CYS A 82 -5.01 6.54 19.45
N GLN A 83 -5.23 6.52 18.14
CA GLN A 83 -6.46 6.02 17.57
C GLN A 83 -6.29 4.59 17.08
N ARG A 84 -7.12 3.68 17.62
CA ARG A 84 -7.30 2.32 17.11
C ARG A 84 -8.35 2.31 16.00
N THR A 85 -8.08 1.64 14.89
CA THR A 85 -9.01 1.40 13.78
C THR A 85 -8.91 -0.05 13.33
N VAL A 86 -10.05 -0.72 13.16
CA VAL A 86 -10.09 -2.09 12.64
C VAL A 86 -10.59 -2.05 11.20
N TYR A 87 -9.88 -2.73 10.32
CA TYR A 87 -10.28 -2.97 8.93
C TYR A 87 -10.57 -4.46 8.75
N VAL A 88 -11.73 -4.75 8.17
CA VAL A 88 -12.12 -6.12 7.79
C VAL A 88 -11.86 -6.27 6.30
N TYR A 89 -11.00 -7.21 5.94
CA TYR A 89 -10.62 -7.54 4.58
C TYR A 89 -11.15 -8.92 4.23
N GLU A 90 -12.08 -8.96 3.29
CA GLU A 90 -12.69 -10.19 2.80
C GLU A 90 -11.78 -10.84 1.75
N LYS A 91 -11.63 -12.15 1.83
CA LYS A 91 -10.87 -12.90 0.83
C LYS A 91 -11.52 -12.81 -0.55
N THR A 92 -10.71 -12.94 -1.57
CA THR A 92 -11.18 -13.17 -2.94
C THR A 92 -10.74 -14.56 -3.42
N SER A 93 -11.11 -14.93 -4.65
CA SER A 93 -10.61 -16.15 -5.30
C SER A 93 -9.11 -16.09 -5.63
N VAL A 94 -8.48 -14.91 -5.54
CA VAL A 94 -7.07 -14.71 -5.85
C VAL A 94 -6.27 -14.48 -4.56
N PRO A 95 -5.35 -15.38 -4.18
CA PRO A 95 -4.49 -15.18 -3.01
C PRO A 95 -3.73 -13.84 -3.07
N GLY A 96 -3.68 -13.14 -1.94
CA GLY A 96 -3.04 -11.82 -1.84
C GLY A 96 -3.91 -10.66 -2.35
N VAL A 97 -5.13 -10.94 -2.83
CA VAL A 97 -6.13 -9.93 -3.19
C VAL A 97 -7.33 -10.02 -2.24
N PHE A 98 -7.71 -8.89 -1.69
CA PHE A 98 -8.80 -8.74 -0.73
C PHE A 98 -9.77 -7.65 -1.17
N SER A 99 -11.03 -7.73 -0.76
CA SER A 99 -11.98 -6.62 -0.79
C SER A 99 -12.14 -6.03 0.60
N TYR A 100 -12.40 -4.73 0.69
CA TYR A 100 -12.90 -4.15 1.93
C TYR A 100 -13.86 -3.00 1.66
N TYR A 101 -14.85 -2.86 2.53
CA TYR A 101 -15.77 -1.72 2.49
C TYR A 101 -15.15 -0.51 3.19
N SER A 102 -14.93 0.56 2.43
CA SER A 102 -14.47 1.84 2.96
C SER A 102 -15.64 2.64 3.50
N THR A 103 -15.79 2.72 4.82
CA THR A 103 -16.78 3.59 5.47
C THR A 103 -16.61 5.06 5.05
N ARG A 104 -15.36 5.58 5.05
CA ARG A 104 -15.03 6.94 4.59
C ARG A 104 -15.54 7.27 3.18
N HIS A 105 -15.44 6.32 2.24
CA HIS A 105 -15.75 6.55 0.84
C HIS A 105 -17.06 5.89 0.39
N ARG A 106 -17.77 5.22 1.31
CA ARG A 106 -19.00 4.46 1.09
C ARG A 106 -18.94 3.53 -0.13
N ARG A 107 -17.82 2.81 -0.29
CA ARG A 107 -17.62 1.87 -1.40
C ARG A 107 -16.68 0.74 -1.05
N VAL A 108 -16.86 -0.39 -1.73
CA VAL A 108 -15.88 -1.49 -1.75
C VAL A 108 -14.67 -1.06 -2.58
N LYS A 109 -13.49 -1.41 -2.08
CA LYS A 109 -12.22 -1.29 -2.81
C LYS A 109 -11.44 -2.59 -2.71
N ASP A 110 -10.71 -2.88 -3.76
CA ASP A 110 -9.72 -3.94 -3.80
C ASP A 110 -8.42 -3.52 -3.09
N VAL A 111 -7.76 -4.49 -2.49
CA VAL A 111 -6.42 -4.39 -1.89
C VAL A 111 -5.61 -5.56 -2.39
N THR A 112 -4.36 -5.29 -2.77
CA THR A 112 -3.45 -6.27 -3.37
C THR A 112 -2.13 -6.18 -2.66
N VAL A 113 -1.69 -7.28 -2.06
CA VAL A 113 -0.30 -7.45 -1.64
C VAL A 113 0.50 -7.68 -2.91
N VAL A 114 1.19 -6.63 -3.37
CA VAL A 114 1.93 -6.63 -4.63
C VAL A 114 3.19 -7.46 -4.50
N GLU A 115 3.91 -7.25 -3.40
CA GLU A 115 5.19 -7.91 -3.16
C GLU A 115 5.42 -8.00 -1.65
N THR A 116 5.93 -9.13 -1.18
CA THR A 116 6.40 -9.28 0.20
C THR A 116 7.40 -10.42 0.30
N ASN A 117 8.42 -10.23 1.13
CA ASN A 117 9.28 -11.33 1.58
C ASN A 117 8.86 -11.89 2.95
N TYR A 118 7.70 -11.45 3.48
CA TYR A 118 7.08 -11.83 4.75
C TYR A 118 7.84 -11.41 6.02
N THR A 119 9.18 -11.34 5.97
CA THR A 119 10.05 -11.16 7.12
C THR A 119 10.64 -9.76 7.27
N GLU A 120 10.62 -8.94 6.22
CA GLU A 120 11.18 -7.59 6.24
C GLU A 120 10.16 -6.54 5.81
N TYR A 121 9.51 -6.72 4.64
CA TYR A 121 8.60 -5.71 4.09
C TYR A 121 7.41 -6.30 3.31
N ALA A 122 6.44 -5.43 3.06
CA ALA A 122 5.35 -5.67 2.12
C ALA A 122 4.96 -4.37 1.39
N LEU A 123 4.80 -4.47 0.08
CA LEU A 123 4.22 -3.44 -0.77
C LEU A 123 2.75 -3.79 -1.03
N VAL A 124 1.86 -2.88 -0.65
CA VAL A 124 0.42 -3.07 -0.76
C VAL A 124 -0.17 -1.95 -1.61
N LEU A 125 -0.89 -2.33 -2.66
CA LEU A 125 -1.69 -1.41 -3.47
C LEU A 125 -3.14 -1.52 -3.05
N LYS A 126 -3.78 -0.38 -2.87
CA LYS A 126 -5.19 -0.27 -2.59
C LYS A 126 -5.85 0.51 -3.71
N HIS A 127 -6.93 -0.06 -4.24
CA HIS A 127 -7.66 0.40 -5.41
C HIS A 127 -6.81 0.40 -6.69
N GLN A 128 -6.79 -0.73 -7.39
CA GLN A 128 -6.03 -0.92 -8.63
C GLN A 128 -6.49 0.01 -9.76
N LYS A 129 -7.79 0.33 -9.83
CA LYS A 129 -8.31 1.29 -10.80
C LYS A 129 -7.91 2.69 -10.37
N ILE A 130 -6.85 3.22 -11.00
CA ILE A 130 -6.24 4.48 -10.56
C ILE A 130 -7.27 5.61 -10.49
N ASN A 131 -7.32 6.18 -9.30
CA ASN A 131 -8.17 7.29 -8.91
C ASN A 131 -7.51 8.00 -7.72
N LYS A 132 -7.27 9.31 -7.86
CA LYS A 132 -6.55 10.11 -6.85
C LYS A 132 -7.19 10.07 -5.45
N GLU A 133 -8.52 10.00 -5.37
CA GLU A 133 -9.22 9.96 -4.08
C GLU A 133 -9.03 8.61 -3.35
N PHE A 134 -8.86 7.52 -4.11
CA PHE A 134 -8.98 6.18 -3.55
C PHE A 134 -7.71 5.34 -3.55
N THR A 135 -6.78 5.64 -4.47
CA THR A 135 -5.58 4.84 -4.71
C THR A 135 -4.54 5.12 -3.65
N GLN A 136 -3.96 4.07 -3.08
CA GLN A 136 -2.86 4.19 -2.13
C GLN A 136 -1.82 3.11 -2.40
N VAL A 137 -0.55 3.47 -2.33
CA VAL A 137 0.55 2.50 -2.19
C VAL A 137 1.09 2.62 -0.78
N SER A 138 1.08 1.52 -0.03
CA SER A 138 1.64 1.48 1.31
C SER A 138 2.86 0.56 1.34
N LEU A 139 3.94 1.03 1.97
CA LEU A 139 5.06 0.19 2.37
C LEU A 139 4.93 -0.15 3.84
N TYR A 140 4.88 -1.44 4.13
CA TYR A 140 4.91 -1.99 5.47
C TYR A 140 6.28 -2.62 5.74
N GLY A 141 6.80 -2.44 6.94
CA GLY A 141 8.03 -3.07 7.44
C GLY A 141 7.76 -3.88 8.70
N ARG A 142 8.51 -4.95 8.93
CA ARG A 142 8.51 -5.64 10.25
C ARG A 142 9.19 -4.78 11.34
N THR A 143 9.97 -3.79 10.93
CA THR A 143 10.59 -2.75 11.77
C THR A 143 10.18 -1.36 11.28
N LYS A 144 10.41 -0.32 12.10
CA LYS A 144 10.13 1.08 11.76
C LYS A 144 11.13 1.69 10.75
N ARG A 145 12.27 1.01 10.51
CA ARG A 145 13.33 1.47 9.60
C ARG A 145 13.75 0.32 8.71
N LEU A 146 13.66 0.53 7.40
CA LEU A 146 14.03 -0.43 6.38
C LEU A 146 15.31 0.03 5.67
N ARG A 147 15.94 -0.91 4.95
CA ARG A 147 17.11 -0.63 4.11
C ARG A 147 16.74 0.33 2.97
N ALA A 148 17.73 1.10 2.50
CA ALA A 148 17.53 2.13 1.52
C ALA A 148 16.99 1.59 0.17
N ASP A 149 17.44 0.41 -0.25
CA ASP A 149 16.97 -0.28 -1.46
C ASP A 149 15.48 -0.64 -1.40
N VAL A 150 14.98 -1.06 -0.24
CA VAL A 150 13.54 -1.33 -0.03
C VAL A 150 12.74 -0.03 -0.10
N MET A 151 13.26 1.06 0.46
CA MET A 151 12.63 2.38 0.38
C MET A 151 12.61 2.91 -1.05
N GLU A 152 13.69 2.76 -1.81
CA GLU A 152 13.74 3.13 -3.23
C GLU A 152 12.79 2.29 -4.07
N LYS A 153 12.67 0.98 -3.80
CA LYS A 153 11.69 0.12 -4.45
C LYS A 153 10.27 0.65 -4.28
N PHE A 154 9.89 1.06 -3.07
CA PHE A 154 8.61 1.70 -2.81
C PHE A 154 8.41 2.99 -3.61
N ARG A 155 9.42 3.88 -3.62
CA ARG A 155 9.35 5.15 -4.36
C ARG A 155 9.20 4.92 -5.85
N ALA A 156 10.00 4.01 -6.43
CA ALA A 156 9.94 3.65 -7.83
C ALA A 156 8.59 3.04 -8.21
N TYR A 157 8.05 2.12 -7.39
CA TYR A 157 6.74 1.53 -7.64
C TYR A 157 5.61 2.58 -7.57
N ALA A 158 5.64 3.47 -6.58
CA ALA A 158 4.66 4.54 -6.47
C ALA A 158 4.74 5.53 -7.65
N ALA A 159 5.95 5.93 -8.05
CA ALA A 159 6.17 6.80 -9.20
C ALA A 159 5.68 6.16 -10.51
N ALA A 160 5.97 4.88 -10.73
CA ALA A 160 5.47 4.11 -11.88
C ALA A 160 3.93 4.02 -11.90
N ARG A 161 3.28 4.19 -10.74
CA ARG A 161 1.82 4.25 -10.61
C ARG A 161 1.24 5.65 -10.78
N GLY A 162 2.07 6.65 -11.08
CA GLY A 162 1.66 8.01 -11.38
C GLY A 162 1.55 8.93 -10.16
N PHE A 163 2.07 8.53 -8.99
CA PHE A 163 2.18 9.43 -7.85
C PHE A 163 3.34 10.41 -8.05
N SER A 164 3.11 11.70 -7.76
CA SER A 164 4.16 12.70 -7.74
C SER A 164 5.08 12.50 -6.53
N LYS A 165 6.26 13.11 -6.56
CA LYS A 165 7.24 13.02 -5.47
C LYS A 165 6.67 13.52 -4.14
N GLU A 166 5.84 14.56 -4.18
CA GLU A 166 5.25 15.20 -3.01
C GLU A 166 4.16 14.33 -2.35
N SER A 167 3.59 13.40 -3.11
CA SER A 167 2.54 12.50 -2.64
C SER A 167 3.10 11.16 -2.15
N ILE A 168 4.41 10.92 -2.33
CA ILE A 168 5.16 9.76 -1.83
C ILE A 168 5.84 10.13 -0.51
N LEU A 169 5.27 9.64 0.59
CA LEU A 169 5.64 10.05 1.95
C LEU A 169 6.45 8.97 2.65
N THR A 170 7.51 9.39 3.34
CA THR A 170 8.25 8.59 4.33
C THR A 170 8.03 9.25 5.69
N PRO A 171 6.98 8.87 6.44
CA PRO A 171 6.66 9.52 7.70
C PRO A 171 7.74 9.28 8.77
N PRO A 172 7.96 10.24 9.69
CA PRO A 172 8.80 10.02 10.86
C PRO A 172 8.14 9.02 11.82
N ALA A 173 8.95 8.45 12.72
CA ALA A 173 8.40 7.69 13.83
C ALA A 173 7.46 8.58 14.68
N ALA A 174 6.40 8.00 15.23
CA ALA A 174 5.67 8.63 16.33
C ALA A 174 6.67 8.91 17.47
N GLY A 175 6.52 10.05 18.16
CA GLY A 175 7.37 10.43 19.31
C GLY A 175 7.19 9.48 20.51
N LYS A 176 7.26 9.99 21.76
CA LYS A 176 7.19 9.21 23.02
C LYS A 176 6.01 8.22 23.18
N ALA A 177 5.07 8.15 22.23
CA ALA A 177 4.13 7.05 22.10
C ALA A 177 4.72 5.96 21.19
N GLU A 178 5.76 5.28 21.68
CA GLU A 178 6.53 4.29 20.90
C GLU A 178 5.70 3.07 20.44
N ASP A 179 4.50 2.91 21.02
CA ASP A 179 3.56 1.82 20.71
C ASP A 179 2.24 2.28 20.08
N CYS A 180 2.19 3.52 19.57
CA CYS A 180 1.40 3.83 18.37
C CYS A 180 2.31 3.69 17.12
#